data_AF-A0A2M9M4M1-F1
#
_entry.id   AF-A0A2M9M4M1-F1
#
_cell.length_a   1.000
_cell.length_b   1.000
_cell.length_c   1.000
_cell.angle_alpha   90.00
_cell.angle_beta   90.00
_cell.angle_gamma   90.00
#
_symmetry.space_group_name_H-M   'P 1'
#
loop_
_entity.id
_entity.type
_entity.pdbx_description
1 polymer ?
#
loop_
_entity_poly.entity_id
_entity_poly.type
_entity_poly.pdbx_seq_one_letter_code
_entity_poly.pdbx_strand_id
1 'polypeptide(L)'
;MMRPFHRITIGLSSIALSLVLPAGTAVATSGTFGWVGPKGKTYSLQNPPDRKCLNMSQEARGARNSTKRPLAVYAGKSCRGHITHLAPGQSAPSGARFSSVMFNPS
;
A
#
# COMPACT_ATOMS: atom_id res chain seq x y z
N MET A 1 -75.44 -23.68 23.76
CA MET A 1 -74.63 -23.85 22.54
C MET A 1 -74.00 -22.49 22.18
N MET A 2 -72.75 -22.24 22.56
CA MET A 2 -72.05 -20.99 22.25
C MET A 2 -70.85 -21.30 21.33
N ARG A 3 -70.72 -20.48 20.29
CA ARG A 3 -69.84 -20.64 19.12
C ARG A 3 -68.37 -20.33 19.48
N PRO A 4 -67.37 -21.03 18.91
CA PRO A 4 -65.97 -20.67 19.10
C PRO A 4 -65.58 -19.56 18.13
N PHE A 5 -65.26 -18.38 18.65
CA PHE A 5 -64.65 -17.31 17.85
C PHE A 5 -63.15 -17.60 17.71
N HIS A 6 -62.74 -17.96 16.48
CA HIS A 6 -61.35 -18.11 16.08
C HIS A 6 -60.59 -16.79 16.25
N ARG A 7 -59.49 -16.80 16.99
CA ARG A 7 -58.55 -15.68 17.08
C ARG A 7 -57.63 -15.73 15.87
N ILE A 8 -57.76 -14.77 14.96
CA ILE A 8 -56.85 -14.59 13.83
C ILE A 8 -55.78 -13.58 14.26
N THR A 9 -54.57 -14.07 14.53
CA THR A 9 -53.39 -13.23 14.77
C THR A 9 -52.71 -12.94 13.43
N ILE A 10 -52.76 -11.68 12.99
CA ILE A 10 -52.06 -11.18 11.80
C ILE A 10 -50.61 -10.90 12.21
N GLY A 11 -49.66 -11.69 11.68
CA GLY A 11 -48.23 -11.44 11.84
C GLY A 11 -47.72 -10.50 10.74
N LEU A 12 -47.30 -9.29 11.12
CA LEU A 12 -46.58 -8.38 10.23
C LEU A 12 -45.09 -8.75 10.26
N SER A 13 -44.61 -9.40 9.20
CA SER A 13 -43.19 -9.69 9.01
C SER A 13 -42.54 -8.54 8.23
N SER A 14 -41.76 -7.71 8.90
CA SER A 14 -40.96 -6.65 8.30
C SER A 14 -39.62 -7.23 7.81
N ILE A 15 -39.43 -7.26 6.49
CA ILE A 15 -38.17 -7.65 5.86
C ILE A 15 -37.19 -6.47 5.96
N ALA A 16 -36.17 -6.60 6.81
CA ALA A 16 -35.06 -5.66 6.86
C ALA A 16 -34.05 -5.98 5.75
N LEU A 17 -33.93 -5.11 4.76
CA LEU A 17 -32.93 -5.23 3.69
C LEU A 17 -31.61 -4.60 4.14
N SER A 18 -30.67 -5.42 4.59
CA SER A 18 -29.32 -4.98 4.99
C SER A 18 -28.45 -4.73 3.76
N LEU A 19 -28.23 -3.46 3.42
CA LEU A 19 -27.33 -3.05 2.35
C LEU A 19 -25.87 -3.13 2.86
N VAL A 20 -25.17 -4.22 2.53
CA VAL A 20 -23.73 -4.34 2.81
C VAL A 20 -22.98 -3.56 1.73
N LEU A 21 -22.58 -2.32 2.03
CA LEU A 21 -21.61 -1.62 1.21
C LEU A 21 -20.24 -2.25 1.44
N PRO A 22 -19.51 -2.69 0.40
CA PRO A 22 -18.11 -3.02 0.55
C PRO A 22 -17.38 -1.73 0.96
N ALA A 23 -16.82 -1.73 2.16
CA ALA A 23 -15.92 -0.68 2.63
C ALA A 23 -14.73 -0.63 1.66
N GLY A 24 -14.77 0.30 0.72
CA GLY A 24 -13.63 0.60 -0.14
C GLY A 24 -12.45 0.94 0.76
N THR A 25 -11.38 0.15 0.67
CA THR A 25 -10.14 0.42 1.39
C THR A 25 -9.67 1.82 1.01
N ALA A 26 -9.76 2.77 1.93
CA ALA A 26 -9.18 4.08 1.75
C ALA A 26 -7.67 3.89 1.53
N VAL A 27 -7.20 4.08 0.29
CA VAL A 27 -5.77 4.13 -0.02
C VAL A 27 -5.22 5.41 0.59
N ALA A 28 -4.85 5.33 1.87
CA ALA A 28 -4.13 6.40 2.54
C ALA A 28 -2.88 6.70 1.71
N THR A 29 -2.77 7.94 1.22
CA THR A 29 -1.63 8.38 0.43
C THR A 29 -0.36 8.12 1.25
N SER A 30 0.36 7.07 0.88
CA SER A 30 1.51 6.58 1.64
C SER A 30 2.76 7.42 1.35
N GLY A 31 2.62 8.35 0.40
CA GLY A 31 3.65 9.28 -0.08
C GLY A 31 4.32 8.78 -1.36
N THR A 32 5.40 9.44 -1.73
CA THR A 32 6.07 9.24 -3.02
C THR A 32 7.51 8.79 -2.82
N PHE A 33 7.93 7.77 -3.55
CA PHE A 33 9.32 7.37 -3.66
C PHE A 33 9.90 7.88 -4.97
N GLY A 34 11.05 8.55 -4.94
CA GLY A 34 11.69 9.11 -6.13
C GLY A 34 13.07 8.52 -6.39
N TRP A 35 13.49 8.45 -7.64
CA TRP A 35 14.86 8.06 -8.01
C TRP A 35 15.25 8.61 -9.37
N VAL A 36 16.54 8.55 -9.67
CA VAL A 36 17.11 8.91 -10.98
C VAL A 36 17.39 7.65 -11.76
N GLY A 37 16.80 7.55 -12.94
CA GLY A 37 16.99 6.46 -13.89
C GLY A 37 18.04 6.78 -14.97
N PRO A 38 18.04 6.02 -16.07
CA PRO A 38 18.99 6.23 -17.16
C PRO A 38 18.91 7.64 -17.74
N LYS A 39 20.06 8.16 -18.20
CA LYS A 39 20.20 9.52 -18.76
C LYS A 39 19.79 10.65 -17.80
N GLY A 40 19.76 10.39 -16.49
CA GLY A 40 19.39 11.39 -15.49
C GLY A 40 17.89 11.66 -15.36
N LYS A 41 17.04 10.85 -15.99
CA LYS A 41 15.59 11.04 -15.91
C LYS A 41 15.07 10.71 -14.52
N THR A 42 14.28 11.60 -13.93
CA THR A 42 13.64 11.36 -12.63
C THR A 42 12.39 10.49 -12.78
N TYR A 43 12.26 9.51 -11.90
CA TYR A 43 11.11 8.62 -11.78
C TYR A 43 10.52 8.72 -10.37
N SER A 44 9.23 8.41 -10.27
CA SER A 44 8.53 8.38 -9.00
C SER A 44 7.53 7.24 -8.94
N LEU A 45 7.40 6.61 -7.78
CA LEU A 45 6.39 5.63 -7.44
C LEU A 45 5.50 6.20 -6.33
N GLN A 46 4.22 6.34 -6.61
CA GLN A 46 3.22 6.80 -5.64
C GLN A 46 2.59 5.59 -4.94
N ASN A 47 2.26 5.74 -3.67
CA ASN A 47 1.60 4.72 -2.86
C ASN A 47 2.27 3.33 -2.97
N PRO A 48 3.58 3.24 -2.66
CA PRO A 48 4.27 1.98 -2.76
C PRO A 48 3.68 0.94 -1.80
N PRO A 49 3.60 -0.34 -2.20
CA PRO A 49 3.16 -1.42 -1.33
C PRO A 49 4.17 -1.66 -0.19
N ASP A 50 3.65 -1.87 1.01
CA ASP A 50 4.46 -2.20 2.18
C ASP A 50 4.96 -3.65 2.11
N ARG A 51 6.15 -3.90 2.66
CA ARG A 51 6.78 -5.22 2.84
C ARG A 51 6.88 -6.06 1.56
N LYS A 52 6.80 -5.40 0.41
CA LYS A 52 7.01 -6.03 -0.89
C LYS A 52 8.36 -5.60 -1.45
N CYS A 53 9.14 -6.58 -1.87
CA CYS A 53 10.36 -6.31 -2.60
C CYS A 53 10.04 -5.89 -4.04
N LEU A 54 10.48 -4.69 -4.43
CA LEU A 54 10.31 -4.18 -5.79
C LEU A 54 11.66 -4.11 -6.48
N ASN A 55 11.79 -4.82 -7.60
CA ASN A 55 12.97 -4.75 -8.44
C ASN A 55 12.91 -3.54 -9.37
N MET A 56 14.04 -2.87 -9.51
CA MET A 56 14.21 -1.85 -10.54
C MET A 56 14.40 -2.55 -11.89
N SER A 57 13.57 -2.19 -12.86
CA SER A 57 13.67 -2.73 -14.23
C SER A 57 14.84 -2.12 -15.01
N GLN A 58 15.32 -0.95 -14.58
CA GLN A 58 16.40 -0.19 -15.20
C GLN A 58 17.40 0.24 -14.13
N GLU A 59 18.51 0.85 -14.55
CA GLU A 59 19.45 1.49 -13.62
C GLU A 59 18.69 2.51 -12.75
N ALA A 60 18.94 2.47 -11.44
CA ALA A 60 18.34 3.40 -10.48
C ALA A 60 19.40 3.93 -9.52
N ARG A 61 19.35 5.24 -9.27
CA ARG A 61 20.27 5.96 -8.40
C ARG A 61 19.57 7.01 -7.56
N GLY A 62 20.23 7.43 -6.47
CA GLY A 62 19.79 8.59 -5.69
C GLY A 62 18.37 8.42 -5.14
N ALA A 63 18.10 7.27 -4.53
CA ALA A 63 16.81 6.95 -3.92
C ALA A 63 16.38 8.06 -2.95
N ARG A 64 15.14 8.54 -3.06
CA ARG A 64 14.53 9.53 -2.18
C ARG A 64 13.26 8.98 -1.56
N ASN A 65 13.24 8.93 -0.24
CA ASN A 65 12.09 8.51 0.53
C ASN A 65 11.22 9.71 0.90
N SER A 66 10.26 10.10 0.06
CA SER A 66 9.22 11.08 0.43
C SER A 66 7.92 10.38 0.86
N THR A 67 8.04 9.18 1.43
CA THR A 67 6.93 8.45 2.04
C THR A 67 6.87 8.71 3.55
N LYS A 68 5.78 8.29 4.19
CA LYS A 68 5.61 8.39 5.66
C LYS A 68 6.25 7.22 6.42
N ARG A 69 6.90 6.27 5.73
CA ARG A 69 7.44 5.03 6.32
C ARG A 69 8.93 4.90 6.01
N PRO A 70 9.70 4.18 6.85
CA PRO A 70 11.08 3.84 6.50
C PRO A 70 11.10 2.93 5.26
N LEU A 71 12.21 2.93 4.53
CA LEU A 71 12.44 1.98 3.45
C LEU A 71 13.89 1.47 3.46
N ALA A 72 14.10 0.29 2.89
CA ALA A 72 15.39 -0.28 2.62
C ALA A 72 15.67 -0.27 1.12
N VAL A 73 16.86 0.21 0.75
CA VAL A 73 17.37 0.23 -0.61
C VAL A 73 18.47 -0.83 -0.72
N TYR A 74 18.39 -1.69 -1.72
CA TYR A 74 19.31 -2.82 -1.89
C TYR A 74 20.13 -2.66 -3.17
N ALA A 75 21.44 -2.87 -3.05
CA ALA A 75 22.34 -2.86 -4.20
C ALA A 75 22.00 -3.97 -5.21
N GLY A 76 21.61 -5.15 -4.72
CA GLY A 76 21.20 -6.31 -5.52
C GLY A 76 19.69 -6.37 -5.80
N LYS A 77 19.30 -7.24 -6.73
CA LYS A 77 17.89 -7.56 -7.01
C LYS A 77 17.33 -8.51 -5.95
N SER A 78 16.01 -8.53 -5.85
CA SER A 78 15.24 -9.35 -4.93
C SER A 78 15.59 -9.10 -3.46
N CYS A 79 15.90 -7.85 -3.13
CA CYS A 79 16.21 -7.38 -1.78
C CYS A 79 17.39 -8.13 -1.15
N ARG A 80 18.46 -8.29 -1.94
CA ARG A 80 19.70 -8.96 -1.55
C ARG A 80 20.90 -8.02 -1.63
N GLY A 81 21.97 -8.41 -0.96
CA GLY A 81 23.24 -7.68 -0.95
C GLY A 81 23.23 -6.49 0.01
N HIS A 82 24.10 -5.52 -0.25
CA HIS A 82 24.26 -4.34 0.60
C HIS A 82 22.95 -3.55 0.72
N ILE A 83 22.62 -3.13 1.95
CA ILE A 83 21.36 -2.47 2.31
C ILE A 83 21.65 -1.07 2.82
N THR A 84 20.88 -0.09 2.36
CA THR A 84 20.84 1.26 2.90
C THR A 84 19.44 1.55 3.41
N HIS A 85 19.30 1.84 4.70
CA HIS A 85 18.04 2.25 5.29
C HIS A 85 17.84 3.76 5.13
N LEU A 86 16.66 4.15 4.65
CA LEU A 86 16.24 5.54 4.53
C LEU A 86 14.99 5.77 5.38
N ALA A 87 15.13 6.63 6.39
CA ALA A 87 13.98 7.11 7.16
C ALA A 87 13.04 7.96 6.27
N PRO A 88 11.80 8.23 6.70
CA PRO A 88 10.93 9.21 6.04
C PRO A 88 11.65 10.55 5.80
N GLY A 89 11.52 11.10 4.60
CA GLY A 89 12.18 12.34 4.17
C GLY A 89 13.65 12.19 3.76
N GLN A 90 14.30 11.05 4.02
CA GLN A 90 15.72 10.86 3.74
C GLN A 90 16.01 10.52 2.27
N SER A 91 17.23 10.81 1.84
CA SER A 91 17.73 10.48 0.51
C SER A 91 19.06 9.74 0.61
N ALA A 92 19.24 8.72 -0.24
CA ALA A 92 20.54 8.13 -0.46
C ALA A 92 21.48 9.12 -1.17
N PRO A 93 22.81 8.95 -1.07
CA PRO A 93 23.76 9.72 -1.85
C PRO A 93 23.39 9.71 -3.35
N SER A 94 23.55 10.83 -4.04
CA SER A 94 23.08 11.01 -5.43
C SER A 94 23.65 9.96 -6.40
N GLY A 95 24.90 9.53 -6.19
CA GLY A 95 25.56 8.50 -6.98
C GLY A 95 25.25 7.06 -6.58
N ALA A 96 24.60 6.84 -5.42
CA ALA A 96 24.34 5.52 -4.89
C ALA A 96 23.38 4.75 -5.80
N ARG A 97 23.87 3.64 -6.37
CA ARG A 97 23.10 2.73 -7.22
C ARG A 97 22.34 1.70 -6.38
N PHE A 98 21.19 1.29 -6.89
CA PHE A 98 20.40 0.23 -6.30
C PHE A 98 19.61 -0.54 -7.35
N SER A 99 19.23 -1.77 -7.01
CA SER A 99 18.51 -2.67 -7.91
C SER A 99 17.18 -3.16 -7.35
N SER A 100 16.93 -2.97 -6.04
CA SER A 100 15.62 -3.22 -5.46
C SER A 100 15.36 -2.39 -4.21
N VAL A 101 14.09 -2.27 -3.82
CA VAL A 101 13.65 -1.52 -2.64
C VAL A 101 12.55 -2.28 -1.91
N MET A 102 12.48 -2.11 -0.59
CA MET A 102 11.40 -2.60 0.25
C MET A 102 10.93 -1.49 1.18
N PHE A 103 9.64 -1.20 1.15
CA PHE A 103 9.02 -0.21 2.01
C PHE A 103 8.56 -0.84 3.31
N ASN A 104 8.78 -0.14 4.42
CA ASN A 104 8.45 -0.61 5.77
C ASN A 104 9.02 -2.02 6.08
N PRO A 105 10.36 -2.24 5.91
CA PRO A 105 10.98 -3.48 6.32
C PRO A 105 10.73 -3.67 7.83
N SER A 106 10.26 -4.86 8.21
CA SER A 106 9.90 -5.18 9.60
C SER A 106 11.11 -5.33 10.50
#